data_AF-A0A1B6HHP8-F1
#
_entry.id   AF-A0A1B6HHP8-F1
#
_cell.length_a   1.000
_cell.length_b   1.000
_cell.length_c   1.000
_cell.angle_alpha   90.00
_cell.angle_beta   90.00
_cell.angle_gamma   90.00
#
_symmetry.space_group_name_H-M   'P 1'
#
loop_
_entity.id
_entity.type
_entity.pdbx_description
1 polymer ?
#
loop_
_entity_poly.entity_id
_entity_poly.type
_entity_poly.pdbx_seq_one_letter_code
_entity_poly.pdbx_strand_id
1 'polypeptide(L)'
;SGTGSATAALGCEYIRSLLVYFARCNFDVLGFSAAAKLGATAHEEKEKRVLTPFLKTVLSRTAALSSERFSASVKLSIGRLFGSSNLTEKFFLGPEVRGYRPSAISPVSHNKKVGGNSFASAQTQAGIFVGPVELFVFADAGVT
;
A
#
# COMPACT_ATOMS: atom_id res chain seq x y z
N SER A 1 11.75 -24.98 3.49
CA SER A 1 11.01 -25.01 2.20
C SER A 1 9.91 -23.97 2.27
N GLY A 2 10.10 -22.81 1.62
CA GLY A 2 9.07 -21.76 1.61
C GLY A 2 8.10 -22.00 0.46
N THR A 3 6.88 -22.45 0.77
CA THR A 3 5.79 -22.55 -0.21
C THR A 3 5.29 -21.14 -0.53
N GLY A 4 5.49 -20.70 -1.78
CA GLY A 4 4.92 -19.44 -2.25
C GLY A 4 3.40 -19.53 -2.37
N SER A 5 2.71 -18.45 -2.01
CA SER A 5 1.26 -18.33 -2.20
C SER A 5 0.98 -17.34 -3.33
N ALA A 6 -0.01 -17.63 -4.17
CA ALA A 6 -0.44 -16.74 -5.24
C ALA A 6 -1.97 -16.66 -5.24
N THR A 7 -2.50 -15.45 -5.27
CA THR A 7 -3.93 -15.18 -5.43
C THR A 7 -4.13 -14.25 -6.61
N ALA A 8 -5.13 -14.54 -7.43
CA ALA A 8 -5.52 -13.72 -8.56
C ALA A 8 -7.01 -13.40 -8.48
N ALA A 9 -7.37 -12.16 -8.80
CA ALA A 9 -8.75 -11.71 -8.83
C ALA A 9 -8.97 -10.78 -10.03
N LEU A 10 -10.09 -10.97 -10.72
CA LEU A 10 -10.62 -10.04 -11.69
C LEU A 10 -11.78 -9.30 -11.05
N GLY A 11 -11.88 -7.99 -11.31
CA GLY A 11 -12.89 -7.17 -10.67
C GLY A 11 -13.28 -5.95 -11.49
N CYS A 12 -14.43 -5.41 -11.12
CA CYS A 12 -14.94 -4.15 -11.60
C CYS A 12 -15.49 -3.40 -10.40
N GLU A 13 -15.02 -2.17 -10.19
CA GLU A 13 -15.44 -1.32 -9.07
C GLU A 13 -15.97 0.01 -9.61
N TYR A 14 -17.06 0.50 -9.01
CA TYR A 14 -17.58 1.83 -9.29
C TYR A 14 -17.23 2.77 -8.13
N ILE A 15 -16.33 3.72 -8.35
CA ILE A 15 -15.81 4.61 -7.32
C ILE A 15 -16.02 6.06 -7.75
N ARG A 16 -16.87 6.80 -7.02
CA ARG A 16 -17.13 8.25 -7.25
C ARG A 16 -17.39 8.57 -8.73
N SER A 17 -18.29 7.83 -9.34
CA SER A 17 -18.68 7.94 -10.74
C SER A 17 -17.69 7.38 -11.77
N LEU A 18 -16.66 6.66 -11.33
CA LEU A 18 -15.65 6.05 -12.19
C LEU A 18 -15.80 4.54 -12.20
N LEU A 19 -15.79 3.97 -13.40
CA LEU A 19 -15.75 2.54 -13.57
C LEU A 19 -14.29 2.10 -13.71
N VAL A 20 -13.85 1.23 -12.81
CA VAL A 20 -12.48 0.71 -12.75
C VAL A 20 -12.53 -0.78 -13.00
N TYR A 21 -11.99 -1.20 -14.14
CA TYR A 21 -11.78 -2.61 -14.44
C TYR A 21 -10.36 -2.99 -14.03
N PHE A 22 -10.18 -4.13 -13.37
CA PHE A 22 -8.85 -4.55 -12.96
C PHE A 22 -8.65 -6.06 -12.90
N ALA A 23 -7.38 -6.44 -13.06
CA ALA A 23 -6.81 -7.71 -12.67
C ALA A 23 -5.82 -7.45 -11.54
N ARG A 24 -5.95 -8.18 -10.43
CA ARG A 24 -5.04 -8.10 -9.28
C ARG A 24 -4.41 -9.46 -9.05
N CYS A 25 -3.10 -9.45 -8.84
CA CYS A 25 -2.35 -10.60 -8.40
C CYS A 25 -1.59 -10.24 -7.12
N ASN A 26 -1.65 -11.10 -6.10
CA ASN A 26 -0.77 -11.00 -4.94
C ASN A 26 0.07 -12.27 -4.85
N PHE A 27 1.35 -12.10 -4.58
CA PHE A 27 2.32 -13.17 -4.45
C PHE A 27 3.05 -13.02 -3.13
N ASP A 28 3.18 -14.11 -2.38
CA ASP A 28 4.07 -14.17 -1.23
C ASP A 28 5.20 -15.14 -1.55
N VAL A 29 6.43 -14.62 -1.66
CA VAL A 29 7.62 -15.39 -2.01
C VAL A 29 8.75 -15.03 -1.04
N LEU A 30 9.26 -16.02 -0.30
CA LEU A 30 10.41 -15.86 0.59
C LEU A 30 10.27 -14.70 1.61
N GLY A 31 9.06 -14.50 2.14
CA GLY A 31 8.75 -13.44 3.11
C GLY A 31 8.56 -12.05 2.49
N PHE A 32 8.63 -11.92 1.17
CA PHE A 32 8.19 -10.74 0.45
C PHE A 32 6.75 -10.92 -0.02
N SER A 33 5.92 -9.89 0.18
CA SER A 33 4.58 -9.79 -0.38
C SER A 33 4.58 -8.78 -1.52
N ALA A 34 4.26 -9.23 -2.72
CA ALA A 34 4.16 -8.42 -3.92
C ALA A 34 2.71 -8.40 -4.41
N ALA A 35 2.11 -7.21 -4.47
CA ALA A 35 0.80 -7.00 -5.04
C ALA A 35 0.93 -6.21 -6.34
N ALA A 36 0.28 -6.69 -7.41
CA ALA A 36 0.16 -5.98 -8.68
C ALA A 36 -1.32 -5.84 -9.03
N LYS A 37 -1.75 -4.64 -9.45
CA LYS A 37 -3.08 -4.34 -9.98
C LYS A 37 -2.91 -3.69 -11.34
N LEU A 38 -3.28 -4.40 -12.39
CA LEU A 38 -3.41 -3.85 -13.74
C LEU A 38 -4.86 -3.45 -13.93
N GLY A 39 -5.12 -2.22 -14.37
CA GLY A 39 -6.50 -1.78 -14.57
C GLY A 39 -6.63 -0.64 -15.56
N ALA A 40 -7.87 -0.24 -15.79
CA ALA A 40 -8.20 0.94 -16.58
C ALA A 40 -9.30 1.73 -15.89
N THR A 41 -9.12 3.04 -15.78
CA THR A 41 -10.16 3.96 -15.33
C THR A 41 -10.93 4.49 -16.54
N ALA A 42 -12.24 4.29 -16.57
CA ALA A 42 -13.12 4.89 -17.56
C ALA A 42 -13.52 6.30 -17.11
N HIS A 43 -13.27 7.30 -17.96
CA HIS A 43 -13.72 8.67 -17.77
C HIS A 43 -14.59 9.10 -18.97
N GLU A 44 -15.66 9.83 -18.70
CA GLU A 44 -16.49 10.43 -19.75
C GLU A 44 -15.95 11.81 -20.09
N GLU A 45 -15.50 11.98 -21.34
CA GLU A 45 -15.04 13.25 -21.87
C GLU A 45 -15.79 13.54 -23.17
N LYS A 46 -16.60 14.61 -23.19
CA LYS A 46 -17.29 15.12 -24.38
C LYS A 46 -17.95 14.02 -25.23
N GLU A 47 -18.84 13.25 -24.61
CA GLU A 47 -19.61 12.13 -25.21
C GLU A 47 -18.81 10.87 -25.59
N LYS A 48 -17.50 10.80 -25.29
CA LYS A 48 -16.69 9.58 -25.47
C LYS A 48 -16.18 9.04 -24.13
N ARG A 49 -16.27 7.71 -23.97
CA ARG A 49 -15.62 7.00 -22.85
C ARG A 49 -14.15 6.76 -23.21
N VAL A 50 -13.26 7.43 -22.47
CA VAL A 50 -11.81 7.23 -22.59
C VAL A 50 -11.36 6.29 -21.48
N LEU A 51 -10.74 5.18 -21.87
CA LEU A 51 -10.11 4.24 -20.94
C LEU A 51 -8.65 4.60 -20.75
N THR A 52 -8.27 4.83 -19.49
CA THR A 52 -6.89 5.17 -19.14
C THR A 52 -6.26 4.02 -18.36
N PRO A 53 -5.33 3.26 -18.96
CA PRO A 53 -4.73 2.10 -18.31
C PRO A 53 -3.68 2.52 -17.27
N PHE A 54 -3.58 1.74 -16.20
CA PHE A 54 -2.57 1.90 -15.17
C PHE A 54 -2.07 0.54 -14.68
N LEU A 55 -0.84 0.52 -14.19
CA LEU A 55 -0.26 -0.62 -13.47
C LEU A 55 0.20 -0.13 -12.10
N LYS A 56 -0.37 -0.70 -11.03
CA LYS A 56 0.00 -0.43 -9.65
C LYS A 56 0.75 -1.63 -9.10
N THR A 57 1.93 -1.41 -8.55
CA THR A 57 2.71 -2.43 -7.87
C THR A 57 3.05 -1.98 -6.46
N VAL A 58 3.01 -2.93 -5.52
CA VAL A 58 3.42 -2.74 -4.13
C VAL A 58 4.25 -3.94 -3.74
N LEU A 59 5.45 -3.70 -3.24
CA LEU A 59 6.31 -4.72 -2.65
C LEU A 59 6.48 -4.40 -1.17
N SER A 60 6.26 -5.39 -0.33
CA SER A 60 6.47 -5.27 1.10
C SER A 60 7.21 -6.47 1.66
N ARG A 61 7.93 -6.27 2.75
CA ARG A 61 8.56 -7.33 3.50
C ARG A 61 8.42 -7.04 4.97
N THR A 62 7.99 -8.03 5.72
CA THR A 62 7.96 -7.98 7.18
C THR A 62 8.93 -9.02 7.71
N ALA A 63 9.87 -8.57 8.52
CA ALA A 63 10.73 -9.44 9.33
C ALA A 63 10.32 -9.25 10.79
N ALA A 64 10.08 -10.35 11.49
CA ALA A 64 9.76 -10.34 12.90
C ALA A 64 10.63 -11.36 13.62
N LEU A 65 11.10 -10.98 14.80
CA LEU A 65 11.78 -11.83 15.75
C LEU A 65 10.98 -11.76 17.06
N SER A 66 10.65 -12.91 17.63
CA SER A 66 10.00 -12.96 18.94
C SER A 66 10.63 -14.04 19.78
N SER A 67 10.75 -13.75 21.07
CA SER A 67 11.18 -14.65 22.14
C SER A 67 10.28 -14.43 23.35
N GLU A 68 10.44 -15.22 24.41
CA GLU A 68 9.65 -15.07 25.64
C GLU A 68 9.82 -13.70 26.32
N ARG A 69 10.93 -13.00 26.09
CA ARG A 69 11.25 -11.73 26.77
C ARG A 69 11.32 -10.53 25.84
N PHE A 70 11.49 -10.73 24.54
CA PHE A 70 11.75 -9.67 23.58
C PHE A 70 11.03 -9.91 22.26
N SER A 71 10.50 -8.84 21.68
CA SER A 71 9.92 -8.78 20.34
C SER A 71 10.64 -7.70 19.51
N ALA A 72 10.83 -7.95 18.23
CA ALA A 72 11.20 -6.93 17.26
C ALA A 72 10.53 -7.21 15.93
N SER A 73 10.08 -6.16 15.25
CA SER A 73 9.58 -6.26 13.88
C SER A 73 10.01 -5.06 13.05
N VAL A 74 10.27 -5.34 11.78
CA VAL A 74 10.57 -4.34 10.75
C VAL A 74 9.70 -4.66 9.55
N LYS A 75 8.94 -3.66 9.09
CA LYS A 75 8.19 -3.73 7.84
C LYS A 75 8.68 -2.66 6.88
N LEU A 76 9.12 -3.08 5.71
CA LEU A 76 9.46 -2.20 4.60
C LEU A 76 8.38 -2.33 3.55
N SER A 77 7.95 -1.24 2.95
CA SER A 77 7.00 -1.24 1.84
C SER A 77 7.35 -0.17 0.84
N ILE A 78 7.31 -0.51 -0.43
CA ILE A 78 7.48 0.41 -1.56
C ILE A 78 6.36 0.17 -2.54
N GLY A 79 5.91 1.21 -3.20
CA GLY A 79 4.92 1.08 -4.26
C GLY A 79 5.14 2.06 -5.38
N ARG A 80 4.67 1.68 -6.56
CA ARG A 80 4.73 2.50 -7.76
C ARG A 80 3.48 2.30 -8.62
N LEU A 81 3.04 3.39 -9.21
CA LEU A 81 1.91 3.48 -10.11
C LEU A 81 2.43 4.00 -11.45
N PHE A 82 2.27 3.19 -12.47
CA PHE A 82 2.66 3.48 -13.84
C PHE A 82 1.41 3.85 -14.66
N GLY A 83 1.56 4.84 -15.55
CA GLY A 83 0.47 5.37 -16.35
C GLY A 83 -0.28 6.53 -15.69
N SER A 84 -1.25 7.08 -16.40
CA SER A 84 -2.19 8.06 -15.85
C SER A 84 -3.29 7.31 -15.08
N SER A 85 -3.62 7.81 -13.91
CA SER A 85 -4.53 7.14 -12.99
C SER A 85 -5.34 8.16 -12.21
N ASN A 86 -6.54 7.76 -11.81
CA ASN A 86 -7.37 8.60 -10.98
C ASN A 86 -6.79 8.76 -9.56
N LEU A 87 -7.22 9.80 -8.87
CA LEU A 87 -6.92 10.07 -7.46
C LEU A 87 -7.18 8.84 -6.57
N THR A 88 -8.22 8.05 -6.86
CA THR A 88 -8.58 6.84 -6.09
C THR A 88 -7.51 5.75 -6.13
N GLU A 89 -6.68 5.72 -7.17
CA GLU A 89 -5.61 4.73 -7.34
C GLU A 89 -4.25 5.23 -6.82
N LYS A 90 -4.11 6.53 -6.53
CA LYS A 90 -2.88 7.13 -5.99
C LYS A 90 -2.56 6.59 -4.60
N PHE A 91 -1.30 6.74 -4.20
CA PHE A 91 -0.86 6.39 -2.86
C PHE A 91 -1.08 7.56 -1.89
N PHE A 92 -1.68 7.24 -0.75
CA PHE A 92 -1.78 8.13 0.39
C PHE A 92 -1.33 7.34 1.62
N LEU A 93 -0.39 7.90 2.36
CA LEU A 93 0.09 7.29 3.60
C LEU A 93 -0.65 7.87 4.80
N GLY A 94 -0.60 7.13 5.90
CA GLY A 94 -1.18 7.52 7.18
C GLY A 94 -1.37 6.30 8.07
N PRO A 95 -2.11 5.27 7.62
CA PRO A 95 -2.22 4.02 8.36
C PRO A 95 -0.85 3.31 8.58
N GLU A 96 0.09 3.52 7.67
CA GLU A 96 1.45 2.98 7.71
C GLU A 96 2.42 3.80 8.57
N VAL A 97 2.01 4.96 9.08
CA VAL A 97 2.85 5.79 9.96
C VAL A 97 2.04 6.12 11.20
N ARG A 98 2.30 5.39 12.29
CA ARG A 98 1.55 5.54 13.54
C ARG A 98 1.58 7.01 14.02
N GLY A 99 0.43 7.47 14.52
CA GLY A 99 0.22 8.86 14.93
C GLY A 99 -0.35 9.77 13.84
N TYR A 100 -0.37 9.35 12.57
CA TYR A 100 -0.97 10.09 11.47
C TYR A 100 -2.41 9.63 11.18
N ARG A 101 -3.27 10.58 10.77
CA ARG A 101 -4.61 10.25 10.29
C ARG A 101 -4.54 9.50 8.94
N PRO A 102 -5.54 8.69 8.58
CA PRO A 102 -5.60 8.08 7.26
C PRO A 102 -5.48 9.13 6.14
N SER A 103 -4.66 8.83 5.13
CA SER A 103 -4.35 9.75 4.03
C SER A 103 -3.77 11.11 4.47
N ALA A 104 -3.13 11.18 5.65
CA ALA A 104 -2.50 12.40 6.14
C ALA A 104 -1.30 12.83 5.28
N ILE A 105 -0.52 11.87 4.80
CA ILE A 105 0.76 12.07 4.12
C ILE A 105 0.57 11.83 2.62
N SER A 106 0.68 12.90 1.83
CA SER A 106 0.59 12.88 0.37
C SER A 106 1.10 14.21 -0.20
N PRO A 107 1.52 14.28 -1.47
CA PRO A 107 1.79 15.56 -2.12
C PRO A 107 0.55 16.46 -2.11
N VAL A 108 0.79 17.76 -2.00
CA VAL A 108 -0.25 18.79 -2.00
C VAL A 108 -0.04 19.70 -3.19
N SER A 109 -1.11 19.94 -3.95
CA SER A 109 -1.13 20.93 -5.02
C SER A 109 -2.36 21.81 -4.81
N HIS A 110 -2.18 23.13 -4.83
CA HIS A 110 -3.26 24.10 -4.61
C HIS A 110 -4.08 23.81 -3.34
N ASN A 111 -3.41 23.54 -2.22
CA ASN A 111 -4.01 23.15 -0.93
C ASN A 111 -4.91 21.91 -0.96
N LYS A 112 -4.81 21.08 -2.01
CA LYS A 112 -5.53 19.81 -2.13
C LYS A 112 -4.54 18.66 -2.19
N LYS A 113 -4.86 17.58 -1.47
CA LYS A 113 -4.08 16.33 -1.51
C LYS A 113 -4.29 15.63 -2.84
N VAL A 114 -3.20 15.41 -3.57
CA VAL A 114 -3.24 14.83 -4.92
C VAL A 114 -2.74 13.38 -4.99
N GLY A 115 -2.21 12.85 -3.89
CA GLY A 115 -1.67 11.50 -3.81
C GLY A 115 -0.37 11.31 -4.60
N GLY A 116 0.46 10.37 -4.16
CA GLY A 116 1.72 10.02 -4.80
C GLY A 116 1.54 8.98 -5.91
N ASN A 117 2.40 9.02 -6.93
CA ASN A 117 2.56 7.91 -7.88
C ASN A 117 3.51 6.83 -7.36
N SER A 118 4.24 7.12 -6.29
CA SER A 118 5.11 6.19 -5.61
C SER A 118 4.97 6.39 -4.12
N PHE A 119 5.43 5.42 -3.35
CA PHE A 119 5.67 5.63 -1.94
C PHE A 119 6.80 4.71 -1.46
N ALA A 120 7.38 5.08 -0.33
CA ALA A 120 8.23 4.23 0.47
C ALA A 120 7.87 4.42 1.94
N SER A 121 7.81 3.33 2.70
CA SER A 121 7.58 3.36 4.13
C SER A 121 8.42 2.31 4.84
N ALA A 122 8.86 2.66 6.04
CA ALA A 122 9.54 1.77 6.96
C ALA A 122 8.86 1.89 8.32
N GLN A 123 8.50 0.75 8.91
CA GLN A 123 7.95 0.67 10.25
C GLN A 123 8.85 -0.23 11.06
N THR A 124 9.21 0.20 12.26
CA THR A 124 10.00 -0.60 13.20
C THR A 124 9.32 -0.61 14.55
N GLN A 125 9.41 -1.74 15.25
CA GLN A 125 8.94 -1.90 16.60
C GLN A 125 9.89 -2.81 17.35
N ALA A 126 10.17 -2.50 18.61
CA ALA A 126 10.88 -3.36 19.53
C ALA A 126 10.19 -3.32 20.89
N GLY A 127 10.04 -4.47 21.52
CA GLY A 127 9.33 -4.58 22.79
C GLY A 127 9.94 -5.61 23.73
N ILE A 128 9.58 -5.47 25.00
CA ILE A 128 9.93 -6.39 26.09
C ILE A 128 8.66 -6.90 26.77
N PHE A 129 8.67 -8.17 27.16
CA PHE A 129 7.56 -8.77 27.90
C PHE A 129 7.80 -8.69 29.41
N VAL A 130 6.83 -8.16 30.13
CA VAL A 130 6.76 -8.15 31.60
C VAL A 130 5.52 -8.94 32.00
N GLY A 131 5.70 -10.25 32.21
CA GLY A 131 4.58 -11.19 32.36
C GLY A 131 3.76 -11.28 31.05
N PRO A 132 2.43 -11.08 31.07
CA PRO A 132 1.60 -11.09 29.88
C PRO A 132 1.58 -9.75 29.11
N VAL A 133 2.26 -8.70 29.62
CA VAL A 133 2.22 -7.36 29.05
C VAL A 133 3.47 -7.09 28.22
N GLU A 134 3.29 -6.62 26.99
CA GLU A 134 4.37 -6.13 26.14
C GLU A 134 4.49 -4.60 26.27
N LEU A 135 5.67 -4.13 26.67
CA LEU A 135 6.05 -2.72 26.55
C LEU A 135 6.88 -2.54 25.29
N PHE A 136 6.47 -1.67 24.39
CA PHE A 136 7.16 -1.48 23.12
C PHE A 136 7.40 -0.01 22.78
N VAL A 137 8.46 0.19 22.00
CA VAL A 137 8.77 1.44 21.31
C VAL A 137 8.66 1.21 19.82
N PHE A 138 8.38 2.28 19.08
CA PHE A 138 8.28 2.22 17.64
C PHE A 138 8.85 3.45 16.96
N ALA A 139 9.29 3.26 15.72
CA ALA A 139 9.67 4.34 14.83
C ALA A 139 9.18 4.01 13.42
N ASP A 140 8.35 4.90 12.89
CA ASP A 140 7.76 4.78 11.56
C ASP A 140 8.17 5.98 10.70
N ALA A 141 8.46 5.74 9.43
CA ALA A 141 8.77 6.74 8.44
C ALA A 141 8.05 6.41 7.13
N GLY A 142 7.59 7.43 6.42
CA GLY A 142 6.88 7.26 5.16
C GLY A 142 6.95 8.51 4.29
N VAL A 143 7.05 8.30 2.98
CA VAL A 143 7.05 9.36 1.97
C VAL A 143 6.30 8.89 0.72
N THR A 144 5.67 9.83 0.03
CA THR A 144 4.85 9.64 -1.18
C THR A 144 5.22 10.65 -2.24
#